data_AF-A0A2W5D1Q1-F1
#
_entry.id   AF-A0A2W5D1Q1-F1
#
_cell.length_a   1.000
_cell.length_b   1.000
_cell.length_c   1.000
_cell.angle_alpha   90.00
_cell.angle_beta   90.00
_cell.angle_gamma   90.00
#
_symmetry.space_group_name_H-M   'P 1'
#
loop_
_entity.id
_entity.type
_entity.pdbx_description
1 polymer ?
#
loop_
_entity_poly.entity_id
_entity_poly.type
_entity_poly.pdbx_seq_one_letter_code
_entity_poly.pdbx_strand_id
1 'polypeptide(L)'
;EQKAGRLLLNGYPTGVEVCDSMVHGGPYPATSDARGTSVGTLAIDRFLRPVCYQNYPDAFLPEALQNANPLNIQRLVDGTPSREAL
;
A
#
# COMPACT_ATOMS: atom_id res chain seq x y z
N GLU A 1 19.19 11.45 0.73
CA GLU A 1 17.83 10.88 0.90
C GLU A 1 16.91 11.67 1.81
N GLN A 2 17.34 12.12 3.00
CA GLN A 2 16.48 12.82 3.98
C GLN A 2 15.72 14.09 3.52
N LYS A 3 15.99 14.62 2.32
CA LYS A 3 15.42 15.88 1.81
C LYS A 3 14.46 15.71 0.63
N ALA A 4 14.38 14.53 -0.01
CA ALA A 4 13.65 14.35 -1.26
C ALA A 4 12.98 12.96 -1.31
N GLY A 5 11.80 12.87 -1.95
CA GLY A 5 11.10 11.59 -2.14
C GLY A 5 11.69 10.72 -3.25
N ARG A 6 12.37 11.32 -4.24
CA ARG A 6 12.99 10.60 -5.35
C ARG A 6 14.41 11.12 -5.60
N LEU A 7 15.34 10.19 -5.72
CA LEU A 7 16.74 10.46 -6.08
C LEU A 7 17.00 9.91 -7.47
N LEU A 8 17.76 10.67 -8.26
CA LEU A 8 18.11 10.33 -9.62
C LEU A 8 19.61 10.57 -9.81
N LEU A 9 20.26 9.69 -10.55
CA LEU A 9 21.67 9.79 -10.92
C LEU A 9 21.78 9.91 -12.44
N ASN A 10 22.62 10.82 -12.92
CA ASN A 10 22.91 11.02 -14.36
C ASN A 10 21.67 11.21 -15.25
N GLY A 11 20.67 11.95 -14.76
CA GLY A 11 19.45 12.25 -15.50
C GLY A 11 18.77 13.53 -15.01
N TYR A 12 17.69 13.91 -15.69
CA TYR A 12 16.89 15.08 -15.33
C TYR A 12 15.60 14.65 -14.60
N PRO A 13 15.16 15.41 -13.58
CA PRO A 13 14.07 14.99 -12.70
C PRO A 13 12.66 15.16 -13.30
N THR A 14 12.54 15.73 -14.51
CA THR A 14 11.26 16.11 -15.12
C THR A 14 10.36 14.92 -15.42
N GLY A 15 10.93 13.79 -15.85
CA GLY A 15 10.19 12.55 -16.08
C GLY A 15 9.68 11.96 -14.77
N VAL A 16 8.40 11.61 -14.75
CA VAL A 16 7.73 10.90 -13.65
C VAL A 16 7.04 9.67 -14.24
N GLU A 17 7.66 8.51 -14.08
CA GLU A 17 7.08 7.23 -14.50
C GLU A 17 5.92 6.81 -13.59
N VAL A 18 4.86 6.23 -14.18
CA VAL A 18 3.73 5.67 -13.43
C VAL A 18 4.00 4.17 -13.25
N CYS A 19 4.68 3.82 -12.16
CA CYS A 19 5.07 2.44 -11.84
C CYS A 19 4.96 2.15 -10.34
N ASP A 20 5.10 0.88 -9.95
CA ASP A 20 4.97 0.44 -8.55
C ASP A 20 6.00 1.07 -7.61
N SER A 21 7.22 1.31 -8.10
CA SER A 21 8.34 1.82 -7.31
C SER A 21 8.38 3.34 -7.19
N MET A 22 7.43 4.05 -7.81
CA MET A 22 7.45 5.52 -7.84
C MET A 22 7.20 6.14 -6.46
N VAL A 23 7.97 7.19 -6.16
CA VAL A 23 7.76 8.08 -5.01
C VAL A 23 7.70 9.53 -5.50
N HIS A 24 6.51 9.97 -5.93
CA HIS A 24 6.22 11.37 -6.20
C HIS A 24 5.72 12.08 -4.92
N GLY A 25 6.64 12.77 -4.25
CA GLY A 25 6.46 13.42 -2.95
C GLY A 25 7.79 13.75 -2.29
N GLY A 26 7.83 13.76 -0.95
CA GLY A 26 9.02 14.03 -0.15
C GLY A 26 8.71 14.77 1.15
N PRO A 27 9.72 15.20 1.92
CA PRO A 27 9.51 16.08 3.07
C PRO A 27 8.83 17.40 2.68
N TYR A 28 8.14 18.04 3.62
CA TYR A 28 7.57 19.38 3.44
C TYR A 28 8.67 20.36 2.95
N PRO A 29 8.40 21.23 1.94
CA PRO A 29 7.11 21.55 1.35
C PRO A 29 6.72 20.75 0.10
N ALA A 30 7.46 19.69 -0.28
CA ALA A 30 7.16 18.91 -1.48
C ALA A 30 5.78 18.22 -1.40
N THR A 31 5.37 17.81 -0.20
CA THR A 31 4.01 17.34 0.12
C THR A 31 3.70 17.67 1.58
N SER A 32 2.41 17.68 1.94
CA SER A 32 1.92 17.82 3.31
C SER A 32 1.95 16.49 4.10
N ASP A 33 2.04 15.34 3.42
CA ASP A 33 2.22 14.03 4.05
C ASP A 33 3.34 13.26 3.34
N ALA A 34 4.47 13.11 4.03
CA ALA A 34 5.68 12.48 3.49
C ALA A 34 5.67 10.94 3.60
N ARG A 35 4.65 10.34 4.23
CA ARG A 35 4.59 8.88 4.46
C ARG A 35 4.15 8.09 3.23
N GLY A 36 3.55 8.74 2.23
CA GLY A 36 3.02 8.10 1.03
C GLY A 36 3.50 8.74 -0.26
N THR A 37 2.86 8.36 -1.37
CA THR A 37 3.14 8.91 -2.70
C THR A 37 1.87 9.36 -3.41
N SER A 38 2.00 10.30 -4.35
CA SER A 38 0.89 10.78 -5.17
C SER A 38 0.84 10.20 -6.58
N VAL A 39 1.86 9.46 -7.00
CA VAL A 39 1.94 8.76 -8.30
C VAL A 39 2.54 7.38 -8.06
N GLY A 40 2.08 6.38 -8.80
CA GLY A 40 2.45 4.97 -8.60
C GLY A 40 1.36 4.21 -7.84
N THR A 41 1.45 2.88 -7.80
CA THR A 41 0.37 2.04 -7.24
C THR A 41 0.18 2.23 -5.74
N LEU A 42 1.25 2.54 -4.99
CA LEU A 42 1.18 2.87 -3.56
C LEU A 42 0.39 4.17 -3.27
N ALA A 43 0.02 4.95 -4.28
CA ALA A 43 -0.85 6.12 -4.08
C ALA A 43 -2.27 5.74 -3.60
N ILE A 44 -2.70 4.49 -3.80
CA ILE A 44 -4.01 3.99 -3.35
C ILE A 44 -4.16 4.10 -1.83
N ASP A 45 -3.07 3.90 -1.07
CA ASP A 45 -3.09 3.86 0.39
C ASP A 45 -3.51 5.20 1.03
N ARG A 46 -3.42 6.30 0.28
CA ARG A 46 -3.90 7.63 0.72
C ARG A 46 -5.40 7.69 0.94
N PHE A 47 -6.15 6.77 0.36
CA PHE A 47 -7.61 6.74 0.39
C PHE A 47 -8.16 5.55 1.20
N LEU A 48 -7.28 4.79 1.86
CA LEU A 48 -7.64 3.62 2.66
C LEU A 48 -7.49 3.91 4.15
N ARG A 49 -8.19 3.13 4.96
CA ARG A 49 -7.96 3.02 6.41
C ARG A 49 -8.12 1.57 6.86
N PRO A 50 -7.30 1.08 7.79
CA PRO A 50 -7.47 -0.26 8.33
C PRO A 50 -8.72 -0.32 9.25
N VAL A 51 -9.37 -1.49 9.28
CA VAL A 51 -10.46 -1.84 10.20
C VAL A 51 -10.20 -3.25 10.74
N CYS A 52 -10.36 -3.43 12.05
CA CYS A 52 -10.20 -4.72 12.71
C CYS A 52 -11.58 -5.33 13.01
N TYR A 53 -11.73 -6.63 12.71
CA TYR A 53 -12.91 -7.43 13.04
C TYR A 53 -12.51 -8.48 14.06
N GLN A 54 -13.18 -8.49 15.22
CA GLN A 54 -12.87 -9.40 16.32
C GLN A 54 -14.10 -10.21 16.70
N ASN A 55 -13.93 -11.53 16.86
CA ASN A 55 -14.99 -12.47 17.24
C ASN A 55 -16.24 -12.37 16.34
N TYR A 56 -16.03 -12.18 15.04
CA TYR A 56 -17.10 -12.05 14.04
C TYR A 56 -17.41 -13.41 13.42
N PRO A 57 -18.68 -13.80 13.23
CA PRO A 57 -19.02 -14.98 12.46
C PRO A 57 -18.50 -14.86 11.02
N ASP A 58 -17.90 -15.93 10.49
CA ASP A 58 -17.25 -15.94 9.16
C ASP A 58 -18.19 -15.46 8.04
N ALA A 59 -19.45 -15.91 8.06
CA ALA A 59 -20.46 -15.52 7.08
C ALA A 59 -20.79 -14.01 7.04
N PHE A 60 -20.40 -13.25 8.08
CA PHE A 60 -20.60 -11.79 8.13
C PHE A 60 -19.30 -10.99 7.93
N LEU A 61 -18.16 -11.67 7.74
CA LEU A 61 -16.93 -11.00 7.36
C LEU A 61 -17.00 -10.55 5.89
N PRO A 62 -16.34 -9.43 5.53
CA PRO A 62 -16.06 -9.12 4.14
C PRO A 62 -15.35 -10.29 3.45
N GLU A 63 -15.62 -10.52 2.17
CA GLU A 63 -15.05 -11.65 1.40
C GLU A 63 -13.52 -11.76 1.51
N ALA A 64 -12.82 -10.62 1.56
CA ALA A 64 -11.36 -10.56 1.72
C ALA A 64 -10.83 -11.14 3.05
N LEU A 65 -11.68 -11.22 4.08
CA LEU A 65 -11.34 -11.68 5.43
C LEU A 65 -11.92 -13.06 5.77
N GLN A 66 -12.78 -13.62 4.93
CA GLN A 66 -13.38 -14.94 5.17
C GLN A 66 -12.33 -16.05 5.15
N ASN A 67 -12.51 -17.08 5.98
CA ASN A 67 -11.55 -18.17 6.17
C ASN A 67 -11.21 -18.86 4.84
N ALA A 68 -12.22 -19.11 4.01
CA ALA A 68 -12.10 -19.80 2.72
C ALA A 68 -11.26 -19.04 1.66
N ASN A 69 -10.92 -17.76 1.88
CA ASN A 69 -10.26 -16.89 0.90
C ASN A 69 -10.90 -16.92 -0.51
N PRO A 70 -12.19 -16.60 -0.64
CA PRO A 70 -12.91 -16.70 -1.93
C PRO A 70 -12.29 -15.82 -3.02
N LEU A 71 -11.57 -14.76 -2.65
CA LEU A 71 -10.89 -13.86 -3.59
C LEU A 71 -9.49 -14.33 -3.99
N ASN A 72 -8.97 -15.40 -3.39
CA ASN A 72 -7.62 -15.92 -3.60
C ASN A 72 -6.53 -14.83 -3.48
N ILE A 73 -6.71 -13.89 -2.53
CA ILE A 73 -5.78 -12.79 -2.30
C ILE A 73 -4.67 -13.21 -1.34
N GLN A 74 -3.55 -12.50 -1.40
CA GLN A 74 -2.45 -12.67 -0.45
C GLN A 74 -2.83 -12.04 0.89
N ARG A 75 -2.72 -12.81 1.97
CA ARG A 75 -3.01 -12.41 3.35
C ARG A 75 -1.79 -12.67 4.22
N LEU A 76 -1.69 -11.97 5.33
CA LEU A 76 -0.67 -12.23 6.35
C LEU A 76 -1.32 -12.96 7.52
N VAL A 77 -0.94 -14.21 7.76
CA VAL A 77 -1.47 -15.07 8.82
C VAL A 77 -0.32 -15.39 9.78
N ASP A 78 -0.43 -14.96 11.03
CA ASP A 78 0.63 -15.11 12.06
C ASP A 78 2.03 -14.68 11.57
N GLY A 79 2.08 -13.58 10.80
CA GLY A 79 3.33 -13.03 10.25
C GLY A 79 3.83 -13.72 8.97
N THR A 80 3.12 -14.73 8.45
CA THR A 80 3.51 -15.47 7.23
C THR A 80 2.56 -15.15 6.07
N PRO A 81 3.08 -14.79 4.88
CA PRO A 81 2.23 -14.57 3.70
C PRO A 81 1.60 -15.89 3.22
N SER A 82 0.28 -15.92 3.05
CA SER A 82 -0.45 -17.10 2.57
C SER A 82 -1.61 -16.71 1.66
N ARG A 83 -1.99 -17.62 0.76
CA ARG A 83 -3.24 -17.59 -0.02
C ARG A 83 -4.18 -18.74 0.35
N GLU A 84 -3.77 -19.60 1.28
CA GLU A 84 -4.54 -20.76 1.69
C GLU A 84 -5.76 -20.35 2.53
N ALA A 85 -6.73 -21.27 2.61
CA ALA A 85 -7.84 -21.14 3.55
C ALA A 85 -7.33 -21.32 4.99
N LEU A 86 -8.03 -20.70 5.94
CA LEU A 86 -7.78 -20.85 7.39
C LEU A 86 -8.54 -22.03 7.98
#